data_AF-A0A2H5WRL5-F1
#
_entry.id   AF-A0A2H5WRL5-F1
#
_cell.length_a   1.000
_cell.length_b   1.000
_cell.length_c   1.000
_cell.angle_alpha   90.00
_cell.angle_beta   90.00
_cell.angle_gamma   90.00
#
_symmetry.space_group_name_H-M   'P 1'
#
loop_
_entity.id
_entity.type
_entity.pdbx_description
1 polymer ?
#
loop_
_entity_poly.entity_id
_entity_poly.type
_entity_poly.pdbx_seq_one_letter_code
_entity_poly.pdbx_strand_id
1 'polypeptide(L)'
;MIRPKNSHAYRKAMDFERFLSEVPIEKYRQELMSIKTVEQDLPRRLNPLPDIYKHYWTEEDAQFPGYEELFSEWWKSHLEPLDEFIAKFFWGCSRDFVYLGFKARIYRTIVSVWTQLHFCYLWKSYCKSPLEASPELDIQGVDALVNLNGQQVIIQIKKETYRSESRLRRRFAQQHAGRLSLEIPYTLRSAKDWYHSMFHSRTAHTREKAELFYFCSSKLQRWLDNGFVVFSPQYPLLVEKLALELLQTSEKQYYDWRVTLKQLKSMAEDERV
;
A
#
# COMPACT_ATOMS: atom_id res chain seq x y z
N MET A 1 -22.09 1.82 -14.65
CA MET A 1 -21.89 1.80 -13.18
C MET A 1 -21.30 0.45 -12.80
N ILE A 2 -20.10 0.41 -12.22
CA ILE A 2 -19.44 -0.84 -11.82
C ILE A 2 -20.18 -1.43 -10.62
N ARG A 3 -20.66 -2.67 -10.72
CA ARG A 3 -21.38 -3.34 -9.64
C ARG A 3 -20.44 -4.27 -8.87
N PRO A 4 -20.48 -4.28 -7.52
CA PRO A 4 -19.71 -5.23 -6.73
C PRO A 4 -20.19 -6.67 -7.01
N LYS A 5 -19.26 -7.63 -6.97
CA LYS A 5 -19.56 -9.06 -7.11
C LYS A 5 -19.86 -9.72 -5.77
N ASN A 6 -19.26 -9.21 -4.69
CA ASN A 6 -19.47 -9.70 -3.34
C ASN A 6 -19.98 -8.56 -2.45
N SER A 7 -21.25 -8.63 -2.05
CA SER A 7 -21.91 -7.58 -1.25
C SER A 7 -21.35 -7.46 0.16
N HIS A 8 -20.90 -8.56 0.77
CA HIS A 8 -20.28 -8.54 2.10
C HIS A 8 -18.90 -7.86 2.03
N ALA A 9 -18.04 -8.29 1.10
CA ALA A 9 -16.74 -7.66 0.89
C ALA A 9 -16.87 -6.17 0.51
N TYR A 10 -17.88 -5.82 -0.29
CA TYR A 10 -18.18 -4.42 -0.61
C TYR A 10 -18.53 -3.59 0.63
N ARG A 11 -19.40 -4.10 1.50
CA ARG A 11 -19.73 -3.42 2.76
C ARG A 11 -18.46 -3.22 3.59
N LYS A 12 -17.62 -4.25 3.71
CA LYS A 12 -16.36 -4.19 4.43
C LYS A 12 -15.40 -3.14 3.87
N ALA A 13 -15.30 -3.04 2.55
CA ALA A 13 -14.52 -2.00 1.88
C ALA A 13 -15.03 -0.58 2.21
N MET A 14 -16.35 -0.40 2.25
CA MET A 14 -16.97 0.88 2.60
C MET A 14 -16.79 1.24 4.08
N ASP A 15 -16.91 0.26 4.97
CA ASP A 15 -16.67 0.46 6.40
C ASP A 15 -15.20 0.81 6.67
N PHE A 16 -14.27 0.14 5.97
CA PHE A 16 -12.85 0.44 6.06
C PHE A 16 -12.54 1.83 5.52
N GLU A 17 -13.15 2.22 4.39
CA GLU A 17 -12.99 3.57 3.87
C GLU A 17 -13.57 4.66 4.78
N ARG A 18 -14.72 4.41 5.42
CA ARG A 18 -15.28 5.31 6.43
C ARG A 18 -14.30 5.50 7.58
N PHE A 19 -13.70 4.41 8.09
CA PHE A 19 -12.62 4.49 9.07
C PHE A 19 -11.45 5.35 8.56
N LEU A 20 -10.99 5.16 7.32
CA LEU A 20 -9.90 5.97 6.75
C LEU A 20 -10.26 7.45 6.65
N SER A 21 -11.54 7.80 6.46
CA SER A 21 -12.02 9.19 6.43
C SER A 21 -11.95 9.88 7.79
N GLU A 22 -11.96 9.11 8.88
CA GLU A 22 -11.94 9.59 10.26
C GLU A 22 -10.51 9.75 10.80
N VAL A 23 -9.50 9.23 10.08
CA VAL A 23 -8.08 9.34 10.50
C VAL A 23 -7.66 10.81 10.53
N PRO A 24 -7.14 11.33 11.66
CA PRO A 24 -6.69 12.73 11.76
C PRO A 24 -5.28 12.90 11.17
N ILE A 25 -5.16 12.79 9.84
CA ILE A 25 -3.87 12.78 9.12
C ILE A 25 -3.05 14.04 9.40
N GLU A 26 -3.70 15.21 9.41
CA GLU A 26 -3.01 16.49 9.59
C GLU A 26 -2.42 16.62 11.01
N LYS A 27 -3.15 16.16 12.03
CA LYS A 27 -2.64 16.06 13.40
C LYS A 27 -1.36 15.23 13.44
N TYR A 28 -1.41 14.00 12.90
CA TYR A 28 -0.24 13.11 12.91
C TYR A 28 0.91 13.60 12.03
N ARG A 29 0.60 14.33 10.95
CA ARG A 29 1.63 15.00 10.14
C ARG A 29 2.39 16.02 10.99
N GLN A 30 1.69 16.85 11.75
CA GLN A 30 2.31 17.87 12.61
C GLN A 30 3.08 17.24 13.78
N GLU A 31 2.50 16.22 14.42
CA GLU A 31 3.06 15.60 15.62
C GLU A 31 4.20 14.59 15.34
N LEU A 32 4.13 13.81 14.26
CA LEU A 32 4.96 12.61 14.08
C LEU A 32 5.89 12.65 12.85
N MET A 33 5.64 13.50 11.85
CA MET A 33 6.37 13.43 10.57
C MET A 33 7.87 13.73 10.72
N SER A 34 8.22 14.69 11.58
CA SER A 34 9.61 15.12 11.82
C SER A 34 10.37 14.16 12.75
N ILE A 35 9.68 13.28 13.48
CA ILE A 35 10.30 12.39 14.46
C ILE A 35 10.95 11.18 13.77
N LYS A 36 12.28 11.12 13.87
CA LYS A 36 13.14 10.08 13.27
C LYS A 36 14.04 9.39 14.30
N THR A 37 13.57 9.32 15.55
CA THR A 37 14.32 8.74 16.67
C THR A 37 14.58 7.24 16.48
N VAL A 38 13.58 6.48 16.06
CA VAL A 38 13.69 5.02 15.86
C VAL A 38 13.75 4.71 14.38
N GLU A 39 14.97 4.56 13.86
CA GLU A 39 15.23 4.23 12.44
C GLU A 39 15.96 2.88 12.27
N GLN A 40 16.44 2.26 13.37
CA GLN A 40 17.07 0.94 13.35
C GLN A 40 16.11 -0.16 12.87
N ASP A 41 16.67 -1.24 12.34
CA ASP A 41 15.90 -2.43 11.99
C ASP A 41 15.22 -2.99 13.24
N LEU A 42 13.90 -3.15 13.16
CA LEU A 42 13.14 -3.72 14.27
C LEU A 42 13.36 -5.24 14.29
N PRO A 43 13.61 -5.84 15.47
CA PRO A 43 13.61 -7.29 15.60
C PRO A 43 12.22 -7.84 15.27
N ARG A 44 12.14 -9.12 14.89
CA ARG A 44 10.87 -9.78 14.53
C ARG A 44 9.78 -9.60 15.60
N ARG A 45 10.16 -9.65 16.89
CA ARG A 45 9.25 -9.45 18.03
C ARG A 45 8.73 -8.00 18.16
N LEU A 46 9.29 -7.04 17.45
CA LEU A 46 8.80 -5.64 17.42
C LEU A 46 8.25 -5.26 16.04
N ASN A 47 8.01 -6.24 15.16
CA ASN A 47 7.36 -5.97 13.89
C ASN A 47 5.86 -5.68 14.15
N PRO A 48 5.33 -4.51 13.76
CA PRO A 48 3.92 -4.18 14.00
C PRO A 48 2.96 -4.86 13.01
N LEU A 49 3.45 -5.47 11.92
CA LEU A 49 2.59 -6.02 10.87
C LEU A 49 1.59 -7.08 11.39
N PRO A 50 1.97 -8.06 12.23
CA PRO A 50 1.01 -9.03 12.76
C PRO A 50 -0.18 -8.38 13.47
N ASP A 51 0.06 -7.40 14.33
CA ASP A 51 -1.01 -6.66 15.02
C ASP A 51 -1.85 -5.83 14.04
N ILE A 52 -1.21 -5.16 13.07
CA ILE A 52 -1.94 -4.40 12.04
C ILE A 52 -2.87 -5.34 11.25
N TYR A 53 -2.38 -6.47 10.74
CA TYR A 53 -3.21 -7.39 9.95
C TYR A 53 -4.33 -8.01 10.80
N LYS A 54 -4.07 -8.35 12.06
CA LYS A 54 -5.08 -8.85 13.01
C LYS A 54 -6.28 -7.90 13.13
N HIS A 55 -6.05 -6.59 13.20
CA HIS A 55 -7.11 -5.61 13.42
C HIS A 55 -7.73 -5.07 12.12
N TYR A 56 -6.96 -4.96 11.03
CA TYR A 56 -7.42 -4.26 9.82
C TYR A 56 -7.65 -5.17 8.61
N TRP A 57 -7.16 -6.42 8.62
CA TRP A 57 -7.41 -7.40 7.57
C TRP A 57 -8.21 -8.58 8.12
N THR A 58 -9.51 -8.35 8.33
CA THR A 58 -10.43 -9.29 8.96
C THR A 58 -11.72 -9.38 8.16
N GLU A 59 -12.36 -10.55 8.19
CA GLU A 59 -13.72 -10.76 7.65
C GLU A 59 -14.80 -10.48 8.70
N GLU A 60 -14.43 -10.34 9.98
CA GLU A 60 -15.39 -10.12 11.07
C GLU A 60 -15.96 -8.69 11.03
N ASP A 61 -17.24 -8.52 11.32
CA ASP A 61 -17.89 -7.21 11.45
C ASP A 61 -17.44 -6.51 12.76
N ALA A 62 -16.19 -6.06 12.79
CA ALA A 62 -15.57 -5.32 13.89
C ALA A 62 -15.28 -3.87 13.49
N GLN A 63 -15.34 -2.97 14.47
CA GLN A 63 -14.85 -1.60 14.31
C GLN A 63 -13.32 -1.61 14.17
N PHE A 64 -12.81 -0.78 13.27
CA PHE A 64 -11.37 -0.62 13.08
C PHE A 64 -10.82 0.31 14.17
N PRO A 65 -9.87 -0.14 15.01
CA PRO A 65 -9.34 0.69 16.08
C PRO A 65 -8.61 1.91 15.52
N GLY A 66 -8.64 3.01 16.25
CA GLY A 66 -7.86 4.20 15.90
C GLY A 66 -6.35 3.95 16.06
N TYR A 67 -5.52 4.80 15.46
CA TYR A 67 -4.07 4.66 15.56
C TYR A 67 -3.55 4.70 17.02
N GLU A 68 -4.09 5.60 17.84
CA GLU A 68 -3.68 5.73 19.25
C GLU A 68 -3.98 4.47 20.06
N GLU A 69 -5.14 3.87 19.82
CA GLU A 69 -5.57 2.65 20.49
C GLU A 69 -4.65 1.48 20.14
N LEU A 70 -4.46 1.24 18.83
CA LEU A 70 -3.56 0.20 18.34
C LEU A 70 -2.13 0.39 18.88
N PHE A 71 -1.59 1.62 18.81
CA PHE A 71 -0.24 1.88 19.28
C PHE A 71 -0.12 1.67 20.80
N SER A 72 -1.11 2.09 21.57
CA SER A 72 -1.13 1.87 23.02
C SER A 72 -1.15 0.39 23.37
N GLU A 73 -1.99 -0.40 22.69
CA GLU A 73 -2.06 -1.85 22.88
C GLU A 73 -0.73 -2.51 22.47
N TRP A 74 -0.23 -2.20 21.27
CA TRP A 74 1.03 -2.71 20.77
C TRP A 74 2.20 -2.41 21.72
N TRP A 75 2.30 -1.18 22.22
CA TRP A 75 3.38 -0.80 23.14
C TRP A 75 3.32 -1.61 24.44
N LYS A 76 2.12 -1.83 24.99
CA LYS A 76 1.91 -2.60 26.23
C LYS A 76 2.17 -4.08 26.05
N SER A 77 1.81 -4.67 24.91
CA SER A 77 2.00 -6.09 24.64
C SER A 77 3.45 -6.46 24.29
N HIS A 78 4.31 -5.47 24.02
CA HIS A 78 5.69 -5.68 23.56
C HIS A 78 6.77 -5.14 24.52
N LEU A 79 6.44 -4.94 25.81
CA LEU A 79 7.37 -4.31 26.76
C LEU A 79 8.72 -5.03 26.89
N GLU A 80 8.74 -6.36 26.98
CA GLU A 80 9.97 -7.14 27.10
C GLU A 80 10.93 -6.93 25.90
N PRO A 81 10.52 -7.21 24.64
CA PRO A 81 11.40 -6.95 23.50
C PRO A 81 11.70 -5.45 23.29
N LEU A 82 10.83 -4.55 23.75
CA LEU A 82 11.11 -3.10 23.75
C LEU A 82 12.26 -2.76 24.70
N ASP A 83 12.27 -3.31 25.91
CA ASP A 83 13.30 -3.04 26.90
C ASP A 83 14.68 -3.54 26.42
N GLU A 84 14.73 -4.73 25.81
CA GLU A 84 15.95 -5.24 25.17
C GLU A 84 16.45 -4.31 24.04
N PHE A 85 15.53 -3.84 23.19
CA PHE A 85 15.86 -2.96 22.08
C PHE A 85 16.33 -1.58 22.54
N ILE A 86 15.66 -1.01 23.56
CA ILE A 86 16.02 0.27 24.19
C ILE A 86 17.41 0.16 24.83
N ALA A 87 17.67 -0.90 25.59
CA ALA A 87 18.97 -1.12 26.24
C ALA A 87 20.11 -1.21 25.20
N LYS A 88 19.84 -1.80 24.03
CA LYS A 88 20.82 -1.97 22.96
C LYS A 88 21.12 -0.68 22.18
N PHE A 89 20.11 0.13 21.87
CA PHE A 89 20.25 1.22 20.90
C PHE A 89 20.03 2.63 21.46
N PHE A 90 19.44 2.76 22.65
CA PHE A 90 18.99 4.04 23.22
C PHE A 90 19.49 4.22 24.66
N TRP A 91 20.70 3.75 24.95
CA TRP A 91 21.31 3.91 26.27
C TRP A 91 21.42 5.39 26.66
N GLY A 92 20.91 5.74 27.85
CA GLY A 92 20.87 7.11 28.35
C GLY A 92 19.71 7.98 27.83
N CYS A 93 18.87 7.46 26.93
CA CYS A 93 17.65 8.15 26.50
C CYS A 93 16.49 7.90 27.47
N SER A 94 15.57 8.87 27.58
CA SER A 94 14.33 8.66 28.33
C SER A 94 13.39 7.70 27.59
N ARG A 95 12.54 6.99 28.35
CA ARG A 95 11.54 6.08 27.78
C ARG A 95 10.54 6.84 26.89
N ASP A 96 10.14 8.06 27.29
CA ASP A 96 9.21 8.90 26.53
C ASP A 96 9.78 9.30 25.16
N PHE A 97 11.08 9.57 25.09
CA PHE A 97 11.76 9.88 23.84
C PHE A 97 11.70 8.70 22.86
N VAL A 98 11.91 7.47 23.37
CA VAL A 98 11.82 6.25 22.55
C VAL A 98 10.36 5.92 22.20
N TYR A 99 9.43 6.10 23.13
CA TYR A 99 7.99 5.94 22.93
C TYR A 99 7.50 6.79 21.74
N LEU A 100 7.84 8.08 21.72
CA LEU A 100 7.51 8.97 20.60
C LEU A 100 8.18 8.52 19.29
N GLY A 101 9.41 8.01 19.36
CA GLY A 101 10.11 7.42 18.23
C GLY A 101 9.38 6.23 17.60
N PHE A 102 8.96 5.27 18.43
CA PHE A 102 8.15 4.13 17.98
C PHE A 102 6.78 4.58 17.47
N LYS A 103 6.12 5.50 18.18
CA LYS A 103 4.85 6.09 17.75
C LYS A 103 4.98 6.72 16.36
N ALA A 104 6.08 7.40 16.05
CA ALA A 104 6.26 7.96 14.73
C ALA A 104 6.57 6.89 13.66
N ARG A 105 7.38 5.89 13.99
CA ARG A 105 7.77 4.81 13.06
C ARG A 105 6.59 3.91 12.70
N ILE A 106 5.79 3.49 13.68
CA ILE A 106 4.63 2.62 13.46
C ILE A 106 3.57 3.38 12.67
N TYR A 107 3.33 4.66 12.97
CA TYR A 107 2.41 5.49 12.17
C TYR A 107 2.81 5.55 10.69
N ARG A 108 4.11 5.70 10.37
CA ARG A 108 4.57 5.69 8.97
C ARG A 108 4.30 4.35 8.27
N THR A 109 4.41 3.25 9.02
CA THR A 109 4.17 1.90 8.52
C THR A 109 2.67 1.71 8.26
N ILE A 110 1.84 1.97 9.27
CA ILE A 110 0.43 1.65 9.23
C ILE A 110 -0.35 2.43 8.18
N VAL A 111 -0.03 3.71 7.95
CA VAL A 111 -0.70 4.50 6.91
C VAL A 111 -0.47 3.87 5.53
N SER A 112 0.73 3.32 5.29
CA SER A 112 1.03 2.61 4.04
C SER A 112 0.23 1.31 3.96
N VAL A 113 0.22 0.52 5.03
CA VAL A 113 -0.53 -0.75 5.11
C VAL A 113 -2.03 -0.54 4.94
N TRP A 114 -2.61 0.50 5.54
CA TRP A 114 -4.01 0.84 5.36
C TRP A 114 -4.36 1.16 3.91
N THR A 115 -3.53 1.92 3.19
CA THR A 115 -3.73 2.11 1.75
C THR A 115 -3.68 0.76 1.02
N GLN A 116 -2.72 -0.12 1.35
CA GLN A 116 -2.60 -1.45 0.73
C GLN A 116 -3.85 -2.32 0.98
N LEU A 117 -4.35 -2.37 2.22
CA LEU A 117 -5.53 -3.13 2.59
C LEU A 117 -6.80 -2.59 1.92
N HIS A 118 -6.91 -1.27 1.69
CA HIS A 118 -8.03 -0.71 0.92
C HIS A 118 -8.09 -1.30 -0.49
N PHE A 119 -6.95 -1.43 -1.18
CA PHE A 119 -6.89 -2.11 -2.48
C PHE A 119 -7.37 -3.56 -2.38
N CYS A 120 -6.91 -4.29 -1.35
CA CYS A 120 -7.26 -5.69 -1.14
C CYS A 120 -8.77 -5.88 -0.87
N TYR A 121 -9.39 -4.98 -0.10
CA TYR A 121 -10.84 -4.99 0.11
C TYR A 121 -11.61 -4.68 -1.18
N LEU A 122 -11.16 -3.70 -1.98
CA LEU A 122 -11.77 -3.46 -3.29
C LEU A 122 -11.61 -4.65 -4.23
N TRP A 123 -10.46 -5.32 -4.22
CA TRP A 123 -10.27 -6.55 -4.98
C TRP A 123 -11.31 -7.60 -4.61
N LYS A 124 -11.44 -7.92 -3.31
CA LYS A 124 -12.47 -8.87 -2.83
C LYS A 124 -13.90 -8.45 -3.19
N SER A 125 -14.14 -7.15 -3.32
CA SER A 125 -15.46 -6.59 -3.65
C SER A 125 -15.81 -6.73 -5.13
N TYR A 126 -14.85 -6.53 -6.04
CA TYR A 126 -15.11 -6.32 -7.47
C TYR A 126 -14.49 -7.39 -8.38
N CYS A 127 -13.35 -7.96 -8.02
CA CYS A 127 -12.63 -8.95 -8.84
C CYS A 127 -13.25 -10.34 -8.69
N LYS A 128 -12.99 -11.23 -9.66
CA LYS A 128 -13.44 -12.64 -9.58
C LYS A 128 -12.46 -13.51 -8.82
N SER A 129 -11.19 -13.17 -8.92
CA SER A 129 -10.09 -14.03 -8.52
C SER A 129 -9.80 -13.83 -7.03
N PRO A 130 -9.56 -14.91 -6.28
CA PRO A 130 -9.26 -14.81 -4.86
C PRO A 130 -7.92 -14.10 -4.63
N LEU A 131 -7.86 -13.33 -3.55
CA LEU A 131 -6.70 -12.59 -3.09
C LEU A 131 -6.42 -12.93 -1.63
N GLU A 132 -5.15 -13.21 -1.35
CA GLU A 132 -4.59 -13.42 -0.03
C GLU A 132 -3.66 -12.25 0.31
N ALA A 133 -3.75 -11.78 1.55
CA ALA A 133 -2.83 -10.81 2.14
C ALA A 133 -2.57 -11.26 3.59
N SER A 134 -1.33 -11.15 4.06
CA SER A 134 -0.93 -11.60 5.39
C SER A 134 0.36 -10.90 5.83
N PRO A 135 0.63 -10.80 7.14
CA PRO A 135 1.87 -10.21 7.62
C PRO A 135 3.10 -10.99 7.14
N GLU A 136 2.99 -12.31 6.95
CA GLU A 136 4.08 -13.15 6.42
C GLU A 136 4.43 -12.82 4.97
N LEU A 137 3.43 -12.52 4.14
CA LEU A 137 3.62 -12.08 2.76
C LEU A 137 4.24 -10.67 2.73
N ASP A 138 3.72 -9.76 3.54
CA ASP A 138 4.16 -8.35 3.60
C ASP A 138 5.64 -8.25 4.03
N ILE A 139 6.06 -9.06 5.01
CA ILE A 139 7.48 -9.19 5.42
C ILE A 139 8.39 -9.61 4.26
N GLN A 140 7.87 -10.40 3.31
CA GLN A 140 8.60 -10.81 2.09
C GLN A 140 8.54 -9.75 0.98
N GLY A 141 7.85 -8.63 1.21
CA GLY A 141 7.62 -7.57 0.23
C GLY A 141 6.47 -7.88 -0.73
N VAL A 142 5.59 -8.82 -0.39
CA VAL A 142 4.39 -9.18 -1.15
C VAL A 142 3.17 -8.60 -0.44
N ASP A 143 2.61 -7.51 -0.96
CA ASP A 143 1.47 -6.85 -0.32
C ASP A 143 0.17 -7.66 -0.52
N ALA A 144 0.05 -8.36 -1.66
CA ALA A 144 -1.01 -9.33 -1.90
C ALA A 144 -0.61 -10.42 -2.89
N LEU A 145 -1.22 -11.60 -2.76
CA LEU A 145 -1.07 -12.74 -3.64
C LEU A 145 -2.42 -13.10 -4.24
N VAL A 146 -2.51 -13.08 -5.57
CA VAL A 146 -3.74 -13.36 -6.31
C VAL A 146 -3.60 -14.70 -7.00
N ASN A 147 -4.65 -15.54 -6.95
CA ASN A 147 -4.70 -16.78 -7.71
C ASN A 147 -5.58 -16.60 -8.95
N LEU A 148 -4.94 -16.59 -10.13
CA LEU A 148 -5.57 -16.51 -11.43
C LEU A 148 -5.46 -17.87 -12.13
N ASN A 149 -6.57 -18.60 -12.22
CA ASN A 149 -6.64 -19.91 -12.90
C ASN A 149 -5.56 -20.91 -12.44
N GLY A 150 -5.29 -20.97 -11.14
CA GLY A 150 -4.28 -21.87 -10.56
C GLY A 150 -2.85 -21.29 -10.60
N GLN A 151 -2.65 -20.10 -11.15
CA GLN A 151 -1.35 -19.42 -11.16
C GLN A 151 -1.31 -18.27 -10.16
N GLN A 152 -0.23 -18.19 -9.39
CA GLN A 152 -0.02 -17.13 -8.42
C GLN A 152 0.60 -15.88 -9.06
N VAL A 153 -0.05 -14.75 -8.85
CA VAL A 153 0.42 -13.41 -9.23
C VAL A 153 0.66 -12.58 -7.98
N ILE A 154 1.84 -11.99 -7.90
CA ILE A 154 2.28 -11.13 -6.82
C ILE A 154 1.86 -9.68 -7.13
N ILE A 155 1.29 -9.02 -6.15
CA ILE A 155 0.91 -7.61 -6.20
C ILE A 155 1.76 -6.84 -5.17
N GLN A 156 2.37 -5.75 -5.62
CA GLN A 156 3.13 -4.82 -4.79
C GLN A 156 2.59 -3.40 -4.94
N ILE A 157 1.89 -2.91 -3.94
CA ILE A 157 1.32 -1.57 -3.90
C ILE A 157 2.39 -0.59 -3.43
N LYS A 158 2.77 0.35 -4.32
CA LYS A 158 3.90 1.26 -4.08
C LYS A 158 3.47 2.71 -4.12
N LYS A 159 3.82 3.45 -3.07
CA LYS A 159 3.73 4.91 -3.10
C LYS A 159 4.73 5.47 -4.11
N GLU A 160 4.35 6.55 -4.79
CA GLU A 160 5.25 7.30 -5.67
C GLU A 160 6.52 7.72 -4.90
N THR A 161 7.68 7.22 -5.33
CA THR A 161 8.98 7.61 -4.81
C THR A 161 9.81 8.34 -5.86
N TYR A 162 10.70 9.22 -5.39
CA TYR A 162 11.70 9.89 -6.21
C TYR A 162 13.03 9.11 -6.26
N ARG A 163 13.23 8.09 -5.41
CA ARG A 163 14.47 7.32 -5.32
C ARG A 163 14.39 6.02 -6.12
N SER A 164 15.44 5.70 -6.86
CA SER A 164 15.60 4.43 -7.56
C SER A 164 15.97 3.31 -6.58
N GLU A 165 15.01 2.47 -6.20
CA GLU A 165 15.24 1.31 -5.31
C GLU A 165 15.78 0.07 -6.05
N SER A 166 16.69 0.29 -7.00
CA SER A 166 17.12 -0.73 -7.97
C SER A 166 17.74 -1.99 -7.34
N ARG A 167 18.40 -1.87 -6.17
CA ARG A 167 19.00 -3.01 -5.45
C ARG A 167 17.96 -3.89 -4.78
N LEU A 168 16.94 -3.31 -4.14
CA LEU A 168 15.85 -4.04 -3.51
C LEU A 168 15.00 -4.76 -4.56
N ARG A 169 14.77 -4.10 -5.70
CA ARG A 169 14.06 -4.68 -6.86
C ARG A 169 14.71 -5.96 -7.37
N ARG A 170 16.04 -5.98 -7.56
CA ARG A 170 16.74 -7.17 -8.04
C ARG A 170 16.62 -8.34 -7.06
N ARG A 171 16.78 -8.07 -5.76
CA ARG A 171 16.67 -9.10 -4.72
C ARG A 171 15.26 -9.69 -4.68
N PHE A 172 14.24 -8.85 -4.77
CA PHE A 172 12.85 -9.27 -4.81
C PHE A 172 12.54 -10.13 -6.04
N ALA A 173 12.94 -9.68 -7.23
CA ALA A 173 12.75 -10.42 -8.47
C ALA A 173 13.44 -11.79 -8.46
N GLN A 174 14.63 -11.88 -7.83
CA GLN A 174 15.32 -13.16 -7.63
C GLN A 174 14.58 -14.09 -6.65
N GLN A 175 14.12 -13.54 -5.52
CA GLN A 175 13.40 -14.31 -4.49
C GLN A 175 12.08 -14.90 -5.00
N HIS A 176 11.42 -14.21 -5.94
CA HIS A 176 10.13 -14.61 -6.50
C HIS A 176 10.20 -15.00 -7.98
N ALA A 177 11.37 -15.45 -8.44
CA ALA A 177 11.57 -15.89 -9.81
C ALA A 177 10.53 -16.95 -10.22
N GLY A 178 10.00 -16.83 -11.44
CA GLY A 178 8.96 -17.74 -11.97
C GLY A 178 7.52 -17.38 -11.60
N ARG A 179 7.30 -16.30 -10.84
CA ARG A 179 5.97 -15.71 -10.59
C ARG A 179 5.82 -14.39 -11.32
N LEU A 180 4.61 -14.11 -11.81
CA LEU A 180 4.28 -12.76 -12.32
C LEU A 180 4.19 -11.82 -11.12
N SER A 181 4.82 -10.66 -11.21
CA SER A 181 4.78 -9.62 -10.17
C SER A 181 4.43 -8.28 -10.79
N LEU A 182 3.45 -7.58 -10.22
CA LEU A 182 2.99 -6.28 -10.68
C LEU A 182 3.18 -5.22 -9.57
N GLU A 183 3.96 -4.17 -9.84
CA GLU A 183 3.95 -2.96 -9.03
C GLU A 183 2.71 -2.13 -9.37
N ILE A 184 1.88 -1.85 -8.35
CA ILE A 184 0.65 -1.07 -8.41
C ILE A 184 0.90 0.29 -7.74
N PRO A 185 1.21 1.35 -8.50
CA PRO A 185 1.55 2.62 -7.90
C PRO A 185 0.33 3.40 -7.39
N TYR A 186 0.57 4.26 -6.41
CA TYR A 186 -0.31 5.36 -6.00
C TYR A 186 0.49 6.61 -5.68
N THR A 187 -0.12 7.79 -5.72
CA THR A 187 0.54 9.08 -5.48
C THR A 187 -0.17 9.88 -4.39
N LEU A 188 0.59 10.61 -3.57
CA LEU A 188 0.02 11.57 -2.63
C LEU A 188 -0.24 12.96 -3.26
N ARG A 189 0.44 13.26 -4.39
CA ARG A 189 0.24 14.50 -5.15
C ARG A 189 -1.06 14.48 -5.92
N SER A 190 -1.73 15.62 -5.97
CA SER A 190 -3.01 15.77 -6.64
C SER A 190 -2.88 15.61 -8.16
N ALA A 191 -3.99 15.31 -8.83
CA ALA A 191 -4.04 15.30 -10.29
C ALA A 191 -3.64 16.65 -10.90
N LYS A 192 -3.97 17.77 -10.24
CA LYS A 192 -3.58 19.12 -10.68
C LYS A 192 -2.05 19.30 -10.66
N ASP A 193 -1.37 18.81 -9.63
CA ASP A 193 0.09 18.92 -9.52
C ASP A 193 0.80 18.11 -10.60
N TRP A 194 0.26 16.93 -10.92
CA TRP A 194 0.77 16.08 -12.00
C TRP A 194 0.52 16.66 -13.38
N TYR A 195 -0.68 17.19 -13.61
CA TYR A 195 -1.01 17.91 -14.83
C TYR A 195 -0.02 19.05 -15.05
N HIS A 196 0.19 19.92 -14.06
CA HIS A 196 1.16 21.00 -14.14
C HIS A 196 2.59 20.47 -14.45
N SER A 197 3.01 19.40 -13.78
CA SER A 197 4.33 18.78 -14.02
C SER A 197 4.49 18.25 -15.45
N MET A 198 3.41 17.76 -16.06
CA MET A 198 3.40 17.27 -17.44
C MET A 198 3.67 18.41 -18.43
N PHE A 199 3.08 19.60 -18.24
CA PHE A 199 3.31 20.76 -19.12
C PHE A 199 4.69 21.38 -18.97
N HIS A 200 5.22 21.43 -17.73
CA HIS A 200 6.51 22.06 -17.45
C HIS A 200 7.70 21.10 -17.55
N SER A 201 7.46 19.83 -17.90
CA SER A 201 8.51 18.83 -18.07
C SER A 201 9.41 19.16 -19.26
N ARG A 202 10.71 19.27 -19.01
CA ARG A 202 11.72 19.58 -20.02
C ARG A 202 12.20 18.37 -20.81
N THR A 203 11.99 17.16 -20.30
CA THR A 203 12.45 15.91 -20.93
C THR A 203 11.26 14.99 -21.22
N ALA A 204 11.39 14.16 -22.26
CA ALA A 204 10.40 13.13 -22.58
C ALA A 204 10.18 12.18 -21.40
N HIS A 205 11.25 11.79 -20.70
CA HIS A 205 11.18 10.89 -19.55
C HIS A 205 10.38 11.48 -18.38
N THR A 206 10.63 12.73 -18.01
CA THR A 206 9.88 13.40 -16.92
C THR A 206 8.43 13.65 -17.32
N ARG A 207 8.18 13.95 -18.59
CA ARG A 207 6.83 14.16 -19.12
C ARG A 207 6.02 12.87 -19.07
N GLU A 208 6.59 11.75 -19.51
CA GLU A 208 5.96 10.43 -19.45
C GLU A 208 5.64 10.04 -18.00
N LYS A 209 6.59 10.20 -17.06
CA LYS A 209 6.32 9.96 -15.64
C LYS A 209 5.12 10.79 -15.16
N ALA A 210 5.11 12.10 -15.47
CA ALA A 210 4.04 12.99 -15.04
C ALA A 210 2.69 12.62 -15.65
N GLU A 211 2.67 12.21 -16.92
CA GLU A 211 1.47 11.74 -17.62
C GLU A 211 0.90 10.47 -17.01
N LEU A 212 1.74 9.47 -16.71
CA LEU A 212 1.31 8.22 -16.07
C LEU A 212 0.74 8.46 -14.67
N PHE A 213 1.38 9.31 -13.86
CA PHE A 213 0.86 9.65 -12.55
C PHE A 213 -0.35 10.59 -12.60
N TYR A 214 -0.49 11.43 -13.64
CA TYR A 214 -1.72 12.16 -13.90
C TYR A 214 -2.88 11.19 -14.19
N PHE A 215 -2.66 10.18 -15.03
CA PHE A 215 -3.64 9.11 -15.26
C PHE A 215 -4.00 8.38 -13.96
N CYS A 216 -3.00 7.94 -13.19
CA CYS A 216 -3.20 7.28 -11.90
C CYS A 216 -4.06 8.15 -10.96
N SER A 217 -3.62 9.38 -10.69
CA SER A 217 -4.30 10.32 -9.78
C SER A 217 -5.69 10.76 -10.24
N SER A 218 -5.97 10.76 -11.54
CA SER A 218 -7.27 11.22 -12.06
C SER A 218 -8.28 10.11 -12.32
N LYS A 219 -7.84 8.85 -12.42
CA LYS A 219 -8.72 7.70 -12.80
C LYS A 219 -8.67 6.52 -11.84
N LEU A 220 -7.52 6.26 -11.22
CA LEU A 220 -7.29 5.02 -10.48
C LEU A 220 -7.32 5.19 -8.96
N GLN A 221 -7.28 6.42 -8.47
CA GLN A 221 -7.38 6.76 -7.05
C GLN A 221 -8.18 8.05 -6.84
N ARG A 222 -8.49 8.36 -5.59
CA ARG A 222 -9.07 9.62 -5.15
C ARG A 222 -8.60 9.96 -3.73
N TRP A 223 -8.96 11.16 -3.29
CA TRP A 223 -8.70 11.64 -1.94
C TRP A 223 -10.02 11.70 -1.17
N LEU A 224 -9.97 11.27 0.08
CA LEU A 224 -11.01 11.57 1.07
C LEU A 224 -10.85 13.00 1.56
N ASP A 225 -11.88 13.56 2.20
CA ASP A 225 -11.89 14.96 2.66
C ASP A 225 -10.78 15.26 3.68
N ASN A 226 -10.38 14.27 4.47
CA ASN A 226 -9.24 14.36 5.39
C ASN A 226 -7.86 14.26 4.71
N GLY A 227 -7.82 14.09 3.38
CA GLY A 227 -6.62 13.96 2.56
C GLY A 227 -6.07 12.54 2.42
N PHE A 228 -6.76 11.51 2.94
CA PHE A 228 -6.32 10.12 2.76
C PHE A 228 -6.48 9.68 1.31
N VAL A 229 -5.50 8.95 0.76
CA VAL A 229 -5.58 8.40 -0.60
C VAL A 229 -6.23 7.02 -0.56
N VAL A 230 -7.29 6.86 -1.35
CA VAL A 230 -8.01 5.60 -1.52
C VAL A 230 -8.14 5.26 -2.99
N PHE A 231 -8.29 3.98 -3.30
CA PHE A 231 -8.33 3.49 -4.68
C PHE A 231 -9.73 3.61 -5.29
N SER A 232 -9.77 3.74 -6.61
CA SER A 232 -11.00 3.62 -7.40
C SER A 232 -11.33 2.15 -7.63
N PRO A 233 -12.61 1.72 -7.59
CA PRO A 233 -13.01 0.35 -7.94
C PRO A 233 -12.53 -0.15 -9.31
N GLN A 234 -12.32 0.77 -10.26
CA GLN A 234 -11.81 0.43 -11.59
C GLN A 234 -10.38 -0.12 -11.54
N TYR A 235 -9.56 0.30 -10.56
CA TYR A 235 -8.16 -0.06 -10.52
C TYR A 235 -7.91 -1.57 -10.34
N PRO A 236 -8.44 -2.24 -9.30
CA PRO A 236 -8.25 -3.69 -9.16
C PRO A 236 -8.85 -4.48 -10.33
N LEU A 237 -9.94 -4.00 -10.96
CA LEU A 237 -10.51 -4.63 -12.16
C LEU A 237 -9.55 -4.59 -13.36
N LEU A 238 -8.95 -3.43 -13.64
CA LEU A 238 -7.96 -3.30 -14.71
C LEU A 238 -6.71 -4.14 -14.40
N VAL A 239 -6.28 -4.20 -13.14
CA VAL A 239 -5.14 -5.03 -12.72
C VAL A 239 -5.44 -6.53 -12.89
N GLU A 240 -6.64 -6.99 -12.52
CA GLU A 240 -7.07 -8.38 -12.75
C GLU A 240 -7.05 -8.72 -14.24
N LYS A 241 -7.60 -7.84 -15.09
CA LYS A 241 -7.61 -8.01 -16.55
C LYS A 241 -6.18 -8.07 -17.11
N LEU A 242 -5.32 -7.12 -16.72
CA LEU A 242 -3.92 -7.07 -17.16
C LEU A 242 -3.18 -8.35 -16.75
N ALA A 243 -3.35 -8.78 -15.51
CA ALA A 243 -2.68 -9.98 -15.02
C ALA A 243 -3.13 -11.23 -15.79
N LEU A 244 -4.42 -11.36 -16.14
CA LEU A 244 -4.92 -12.45 -16.98
C LEU A 244 -4.31 -12.44 -18.39
N GLU A 245 -4.20 -11.27 -19.02
CA GLU A 245 -3.57 -11.11 -20.34
C GLU A 245 -2.08 -11.49 -20.30
N LEU A 246 -1.34 -11.02 -19.28
CA LEU A 246 0.09 -11.32 -19.12
C LEU A 246 0.37 -12.80 -18.82
N LEU A 247 -0.56 -13.52 -18.18
CA LEU A 247 -0.40 -14.95 -17.96
C LEU A 247 -0.52 -15.77 -19.26
N GLN A 248 -1.16 -15.23 -20.30
CA GLN A 248 -1.30 -15.91 -21.60
C GLN A 248 -0.04 -15.77 -22.46
N THR A 249 0.71 -14.68 -22.31
CA THR A 249 1.87 -14.36 -23.16
C THR A 249 3.15 -15.12 -22.78
N SER A 250 3.12 -15.98 -21.75
CA SER A 250 4.24 -16.85 -21.29
C SER A 250 5.55 -16.14 -20.88
N GLU A 251 5.61 -14.80 -20.95
CA GLU A 251 6.75 -14.02 -20.48
C GLU A 251 6.55 -13.63 -19.00
N LYS A 252 7.16 -14.38 -18.08
CA LYS A 252 7.22 -13.98 -16.66
C LYS A 252 8.55 -13.29 -16.37
N GLN A 253 8.52 -12.07 -15.84
CA GLN A 253 9.70 -11.51 -15.17
C GLN A 253 9.36 -10.63 -13.98
N TYR A 254 8.83 -9.42 -14.20
CA TYR A 254 8.50 -8.44 -13.17
C TYR A 254 8.03 -7.18 -13.88
N TYR A 255 6.86 -6.65 -13.56
CA TYR A 255 6.33 -5.43 -14.15
C TYR A 255 6.42 -4.30 -13.13
N ASP A 256 7.34 -3.37 -13.37
CA ASP A 256 7.45 -2.17 -12.54
C ASP A 256 6.28 -1.20 -12.79
N TRP A 257 6.15 -0.21 -11.91
CA TRP A 257 5.02 0.70 -11.91
C TRP A 257 4.83 1.42 -13.24
N ARG A 258 5.91 1.68 -14.01
CA ARG A 258 5.83 2.37 -15.30
C ARG A 258 5.17 1.48 -16.32
N VAL A 259 5.64 0.24 -16.41
CA VAL A 259 5.08 -0.73 -17.36
C VAL A 259 3.63 -1.01 -17.01
N THR A 260 3.33 -1.24 -15.73
CA THR A 260 1.96 -1.43 -15.24
C THR A 260 1.06 -0.27 -15.65
N LEU A 261 1.39 0.98 -15.29
CA LEU A 261 0.51 2.12 -15.61
C LEU A 261 0.36 2.36 -17.12
N LYS A 262 1.39 2.11 -17.94
CA LYS A 262 1.28 2.21 -19.40
C LYS A 262 0.24 1.25 -19.94
N GLN A 263 0.29 -0.02 -19.53
CA GLN A 263 -0.65 -1.05 -19.96
C GLN A 263 -2.07 -0.71 -19.48
N LEU A 264 -2.23 -0.38 -18.20
CA LEU A 264 -3.55 0.00 -17.65
C LEU A 264 -4.13 1.25 -18.33
N LYS A 265 -3.29 2.22 -18.71
CA LYS A 265 -3.73 3.40 -19.47
C LYS A 265 -4.26 3.00 -20.85
N SER A 266 -3.51 2.19 -21.60
CA SER A 266 -3.95 1.68 -22.92
C SER A 266 -5.30 0.95 -22.80
N MET A 267 -5.40 0.03 -21.85
CA MET A 267 -6.63 -0.75 -21.64
C MET A 267 -7.85 0.12 -21.27
N ALA A 268 -7.63 1.19 -20.50
CA ALA A 268 -8.69 2.12 -20.11
C ALA A 268 -9.11 3.08 -21.23
N GLU A 269 -8.26 3.28 -22.24
CA GLU A 269 -8.55 4.05 -23.45
C GLU A 269 -9.31 3.19 -24.48
N ASP A 270 -8.92 1.92 -24.63
CA ASP A 270 -9.59 0.96 -25.53
C ASP A 270 -11.03 0.65 -25.10
N GLU A 271 -11.33 0.65 -23.80
CA GLU A 271 -12.71 0.46 -23.28
C GLU A 271 -13.64 1.67 -23.51
N ARG A 272 -13.14 2.78 -24.06
CA ARG A 272 -13.94 3.97 -24.38
C ARG A 272 -14.28 4.12 -25.86
N VAL A 273 -13.78 3.22 -26.71
CA VAL A 273 -14.12 3.10 -28.15
C VAL A 273 -15.23 2.07 -28.32
#